data_AF-A0A969TPS5-F1
#
_entry.id   AF-A0A969TPS5-F1
#
_cell.length_a   1.000
_cell.length_b   1.000
_cell.length_c   1.000
_cell.angle_alpha   90.00
_cell.angle_beta   90.00
_cell.angle_gamma   90.00
#
_symmetry.space_group_name_H-M   'P 1'
#
loop_
_entity.id
_entity.type
_entity.pdbx_description
1 polymer ?
#
loop_
_entity_poly.entity_id
_entity_poly.type
_entity_poly.pdbx_seq_one_letter_code
_entity_poly.pdbx_strand_id
1 'polypeptide(L)' 'MDSVFSAVDSQVVLLVAAIAVAILCIRLLFRILNVGLGMILAIVAIVLVLQYSFGISPKQLWFEISHLP' A
#
# COMPACT_ATOMS: atom_id res chain seq x y z
N MET A 1 19.00 -45.78 -0.23
CA MET A 1 19.58 -44.44 -0.45
C MET A 1 18.66 -43.57 -1.32
N ASP A 2 17.80 -44.17 -2.14
CA ASP A 2 16.90 -43.48 -3.07
C ASP A 2 15.78 -42.66 -2.39
N SER A 3 15.33 -43.06 -1.20
CA SER A 3 14.32 -42.32 -0.42
C SER A 3 14.82 -40.97 0.09
N VAL A 4 16.14 -40.84 0.33
CA VAL A 4 16.75 -39.58 0.78
C VAL A 4 16.84 -38.59 -0.39
N PHE A 5 17.20 -39.06 -1.60
CA PHE A 5 17.23 -38.23 -2.80
C PHE A 5 15.84 -37.75 -3.22
N SER A 6 14.81 -38.60 -3.12
CA SER A 6 13.43 -38.23 -3.45
C SER A 6 12.85 -37.18 -2.48
N ALA A 7 13.22 -37.23 -1.20
CA ALA A 7 12.84 -36.23 -0.21
C ALA A 7 13.49 -34.86 -0.47
N VAL A 8 14.76 -34.86 -0.91
CA VAL A 8 15.47 -33.63 -1.28
C VAL A 8 14.83 -32.96 -2.51
N ASP A 9 14.44 -33.74 -3.52
CA ASP A 9 13.77 -33.23 -4.72
C ASP A 9 12.43 -32.53 -4.37
N SER A 10 11.62 -33.18 -3.52
CA SER A 10 10.37 -32.60 -3.01
C SER A 10 10.59 -31.29 -2.24
N GLN A 11 11.65 -31.21 -1.44
CA GLN A 11 11.98 -30.01 -0.67
C GLN A 11 12.41 -28.84 -1.56
N VAL A 12 13.14 -29.11 -2.64
CA VAL A 12 13.51 -28.09 -3.64
C VAL A 12 12.27 -27.56 -4.35
N VAL A 13 11.36 -28.46 -4.77
CA VAL A 13 10.08 -28.06 -5.40
C VAL A 13 9.24 -27.20 -4.46
N LEU A 14 9.13 -27.58 -3.18
CA LEU A 14 8.44 -26.80 -2.16
C LEU A 14 9.06 -25.42 -1.96
N LEU A 15 10.39 -25.34 -1.93
CA LEU A 15 11.12 -24.08 -1.77
C LEU A 15 10.86 -23.14 -2.96
N VAL A 16 10.91 -23.66 -4.19
CA VAL A 16 10.61 -22.87 -5.39
C VAL A 16 9.15 -22.38 -5.40
N ALA A 17 8.20 -23.26 -5.04
CA ALA A 17 6.80 -22.90 -4.94
C ALA A 17 6.56 -21.81 -3.88
N ALA A 18 7.19 -21.93 -2.71
CA ALA A 18 7.09 -20.94 -1.64
C ALA A 18 7.65 -19.58 -2.08
N ILE A 19 8.79 -19.54 -2.78
CA ILE A 19 9.36 -18.31 -3.32
C ILE A 19 8.42 -17.67 -4.35
N ALA A 20 7.86 -18.47 -5.26
CA ALA A 20 6.91 -17.98 -6.26
C ALA A 20 5.67 -17.34 -5.61
N VAL A 21 5.10 -17.99 -4.60
CA VAL A 21 3.95 -17.48 -3.85
C VAL A 21 4.31 -16.22 -3.08
N ALA A 22 5.46 -16.18 -2.41
CA ALA A 22 5.92 -14.99 -1.68
C ALA A 22 6.06 -13.77 -2.61
N ILE A 23 6.63 -13.95 -3.81
CA ILE A 23 6.76 -12.88 -4.81
C ILE A 23 5.38 -12.39 -5.26
N LEU A 24 4.42 -13.29 -5.47
CA LEU A 24 3.05 -12.92 -5.84
C LEU A 24 2.37 -12.10 -4.72
N CYS A 25 2.51 -12.52 -3.47
CA CYS A 25 1.99 -11.78 -2.32
C CYS A 25 2.61 -10.38 -2.20
N ILE A 26 3.93 -10.28 -2.35
CA ILE A 26 4.65 -8.99 -2.31
C ILE A 26 4.17 -8.06 -3.42
N ARG A 27 4.03 -8.57 -4.66
CA ARG A 27 3.49 -7.79 -5.78
C ARG A 27 2.07 -7.31 -5.53
N LEU A 28 1.22 -8.15 -4.94
CA LEU A 28 -0.16 -7.79 -4.59
C LEU A 28 -0.18 -6.67 -3.53
N LEU A 29 0.66 -6.80 -2.49
CA LEU A 29 0.82 -5.78 -1.45
C LEU A 29 1.21 -4.42 -2.05
N PHE A 30 2.26 -4.38 -2.88
CA PHE A 30 2.69 -3.14 -3.53
C PHE A 30 1.64 -2.57 -4.47
N ARG A 31 0.86 -3.42 -5.15
CA ARG A 31 -0.26 -2.96 -5.99
C ARG A 31 -1.33 -2.26 -5.15
N ILE A 32 -1.71 -2.84 -4.02
CA ILE A 32 -2.71 -2.25 -3.11
C ILE A 32 -2.19 -0.92 -2.54
N LEU A 33 -0.93 -0.88 -2.09
CA LEU A 33 -0.30 0.33 -1.59
C LEU A 33 -0.27 1.43 -2.65
N ASN A 34 0.11 1.13 -3.89
CA ASN A 34 0.13 2.11 -4.98
C ASN A 34 -1.25 2.70 -5.29
N VAL A 35 -2.30 1.87 -5.27
CA VAL A 35 -3.68 2.35 -5.49
C VAL A 35 -4.12 3.29 -4.35
N GLY A 36 -3.77 2.97 -3.11
CA GLY A 36 -4.06 3.83 -1.95
C GLY A 36 -3.24 5.13 -1.92
N LEU A 37 -1.95 5.04 -2.25
CA LEU A 37 -1.03 6.19 -2.25
C LEU A 37 -1.45 7.27 -3.26
N GLY A 38 -1.95 6.89 -4.44
CA GLY A 38 -2.45 7.85 -5.42
C GLY A 38 -3.60 8.69 -4.88
N MET A 39 -4.59 8.07 -4.21
CA MET A 39 -5.70 8.80 -3.59
C MET A 39 -5.23 9.71 -2.45
N ILE A 40 -4.33 9.22 -1.58
CA ILE A 40 -3.80 10.02 -0.47
C ILE A 40 -3.02 11.23 -1.01
N LEU A 41 -2.15 11.03 -2.00
CA LEU A 41 -1.40 12.10 -2.65
C LEU A 41 -2.31 13.11 -3.34
N ALA A 42 -3.39 12.65 -4.00
CA ALA A 42 -4.37 13.54 -4.62
C ALA A 42 -5.12 14.38 -3.58
N ILE A 43 -5.55 13.79 -2.46
CA ILE A 43 -6.19 14.52 -1.35
C ILE A 43 -5.23 15.56 -0.78
N VAL A 44 -3.98 15.16 -0.51
CA VAL A 44 -2.94 16.08 0.01
C VAL A 44 -2.70 17.22 -0.98
N ALA A 45 -2.62 16.93 -2.28
CA ALA A 45 -2.45 17.95 -3.31
C ALA A 45 -3.63 18.94 -3.34
N ILE A 46 -4.87 18.45 -3.31
CA ILE A 46 -6.07 19.31 -3.24
C ILE A 46 -6.04 20.19 -1.98
N VAL A 47 -5.74 19.59 -0.83
CA VAL A 47 -5.66 20.30 0.44
C VAL A 47 -4.54 21.35 0.44
N LEU A 48 -3.41 21.09 -0.23
CA LEU A 48 -2.33 22.07 -0.41
C LEU A 48 -2.73 23.19 -1.37
N VAL A 49 -3.41 22.87 -2.47
CA VAL A 49 -3.93 23.88 -3.42
C VAL A 49 -4.91 24.80 -2.71
N LEU A 50 -5.86 24.25 -1.95
CA LEU A 50 -6.82 25.03 -1.17
C LEU A 50 -6.12 25.89 -0.11
N GLN A 51 -5.11 25.36 0.59
CA GLN A 51 -4.30 26.14 1.52
C GLN A 51 -3.59 27.30 0.85
N TYR A 52 -2.98 27.06 -0.31
CA TYR A 52 -2.23 28.08 -1.05
C TYR A 52 -3.16 29.14 -1.65
N SER A 53 -4.31 28.74 -2.19
CA SER A 53 -5.26 29.66 -2.83
C SER A 53 -6.06 30.49 -1.83
N PHE A 54 -6.49 29.89 -0.71
CA PHE A 54 -7.31 30.57 0.28
C PHE A 54 -6.50 31.15 1.45
N GLY A 55 -5.22 30.80 1.61
CA GLY A 55 -4.36 31.29 2.68
C GLY A 55 -4.75 30.81 4.09
N ILE A 56 -5.68 29.83 4.19
CA ILE A 56 -6.26 29.35 5.44
C ILE A 56 -5.85 27.88 5.66
N SER A 57 -5.46 27.54 6.88
CA SER A 57 -5.15 26.14 7.25
C SER A 57 -6.43 25.30 7.23
N PRO A 58 -6.42 24.03 6.75
CA PRO A 58 -7.60 23.17 6.74
C PRO A 58 -8.19 22.97 8.15
N LYS A 59 -7.37 23.10 9.21
CA LYS A 59 -7.85 23.10 10.60
C LYS A 59 -8.72 24.30 10.92
N GLN A 60 -8.41 25.48 10.37
CA GLN A 60 -9.19 26.70 10.55
C GLN A 60 -10.51 26.63 9.77
N LEU A 61 -10.49 26.15 8.52
CA LEU A 61 -11.72 25.91 7.75
C LEU A 61 -12.66 24.90 8.43
N TRP A 62 -12.11 23.79 8.94
CA TRP A 62 -12.91 22.81 9.65
C TRP A 62 -13.48 23.35 10.97
N PHE A 63 -12.72 24.21 11.65
CA PHE A 63 -13.17 24.90 12.85
C PHE A 63 -14.30 25.89 12.55
N GLU A 64 -14.18 26.65 11.46
CA GLU A 64 -15.21 27.58 10.98
C GLU A 64 -16.49 26.84 10.55
N ILE A 65 -16.36 25.75 9.79
CA ILE A 65 -17.51 24.93 9.36
C ILE A 65 -18.20 24.26 10.56
N SER A 66 -17.44 23.78 11.55
CA SER A 66 -18.01 23.13 12.75
C SER A 66 -18.63 24.09 13.77
N HIS A 67 -18.37 25.40 13.63
CA HIS A 67 -18.98 26.46 14.44
C HIS A 67 -20.05 27.25 13.69
N LEU A 68 -20.43 26.83 12.47
CA LEU A 68 -21.63 27.35 11.83
C LEU A 68 -22.87 26.79 12.57
N PRO A 69 -23.83 27.65 12.97
CA PRO A 69 -25.03 27.24 13.72
C PRO A 69 -25.94 26.30 12.93
#